data_AF-A0A660Y4F9-F1
#
_entry.id   AF-A0A660Y4F9-F1
#
_cell.length_a   1.000
_cell.length_b   1.000
_cell.length_c   1.000
_cell.angle_alpha   90.00
_cell.angle_beta   90.00
_cell.angle_gamma   90.00
#
_symmetry.space_group_name_H-M   'P 1'
#
loop_
_entity.id
_entity.type
_entity.pdbx_description
1 polymer ?
#
loop_
_entity_poly.entity_id
_entity_poly.type
_entity_poly.pdbx_seq_one_letter_code
_entity_poly.pdbx_strand_id
1 'polypeptide(L)'
;MLLIGFGLFAPTTWAKPAKEVRATIIDRDGNRFEVQNLELEGQKVLFLMRGDERRKVKFKEIRKIEFTGARSEEEMPVRVTLRDGRLLTGTIYVGGGLTGYIRGARMVSFTGRTALGKFTIPLRDVREVFFYGGMLIKRCPTCGRIFEQKEYLYCPYDGTKLELIEVEEDTTKVKETPPDTLKQQQ
;
A
#
# COMPACT_ATOMS: atom_id res chain seq x y z
N MET A 1 22.77 9.56 53.34
CA MET A 1 23.07 8.80 52.10
C MET A 1 22.05 9.18 51.04
N LEU A 2 22.52 9.84 49.99
CA LEU A 2 21.73 10.32 48.84
C LEU A 2 21.84 9.24 47.74
N LEU A 3 20.74 8.64 47.31
CA LEU A 3 20.74 7.71 46.17
C LEU A 3 20.08 8.38 44.96
N ILE A 4 20.95 8.83 44.06
CA ILE A 4 20.73 9.13 42.64
C ILE A 4 20.31 7.78 42.00
N GLY A 5 19.19 7.61 41.28
CA GLY A 5 18.75 8.33 40.09
C GLY A 5 19.18 7.52 38.85
N PHE A 6 18.28 6.78 38.21
CA PHE A 6 18.44 6.33 36.81
C PHE A 6 17.06 6.06 36.20
N GLY A 7 16.46 7.11 35.63
CA GLY A 7 15.33 6.98 34.73
C GLY A 7 15.84 6.45 33.38
N LEU A 8 15.45 5.22 33.04
CA LEU A 8 15.66 4.65 31.72
C LEU A 8 14.71 5.33 30.73
N PHE A 9 15.19 6.39 30.07
CA PHE A 9 14.60 6.84 28.82
C PHE A 9 14.94 5.82 27.73
N ALA A 10 13.98 4.96 27.39
CA ALA A 10 14.08 4.15 26.18
C ALA A 10 14.02 5.10 24.96
N PRO A 11 14.96 5.01 24.01
CA PRO A 11 14.86 5.79 22.77
C PRO A 11 13.63 5.31 22.02
N THR A 12 12.67 6.20 21.83
CA THR A 12 11.54 6.03 20.91
C THR A 12 12.14 5.92 19.53
N THR A 13 12.35 4.70 19.05
CA THR A 13 12.71 4.48 17.65
C THR A 13 11.54 5.00 16.83
N TRP A 14 11.74 6.11 16.11
CA TRP A 14 10.79 6.59 15.13
C TRP A 14 10.68 5.53 14.03
N ALA A 15 9.75 4.58 14.21
CA ALA A 15 9.37 3.66 13.17
C ALA A 15 8.83 4.50 12.02
N LYS A 16 9.56 4.57 10.91
CA LYS A 16 9.06 5.18 9.68
C LYS A 16 7.68 4.57 9.40
N PRO A 17 6.61 5.37 9.23
CA PRO A 17 5.29 4.82 8.98
C PRO A 17 5.39 3.91 7.76
N ALA A 18 5.01 2.64 7.92
CA ALA A 18 5.07 1.67 6.85
C ALA A 18 4.30 2.24 5.65
N LYS A 19 4.97 2.43 4.51
CA LYS A 19 4.41 3.08 3.32
C LYS A 19 2.96 2.63 3.09
N GLU A 20 2.07 3.59 3.05
CA GLU A 20 0.64 3.38 2.85
C GLU A 20 0.42 2.68 1.51
N VAL A 21 -0.29 1.56 1.50
CA VAL A 21 -0.67 0.86 0.26
C VAL A 21 -2.09 1.28 -0.07
N ARG A 22 -2.28 1.89 -1.24
CA ARG A 22 -3.61 2.24 -1.74
C ARG A 22 -3.99 1.28 -2.85
N ALA A 23 -5.29 1.01 -2.97
CA ALA A 23 -5.79 0.17 -4.03
C ALA A 23 -7.23 0.53 -4.40
N THR A 24 -7.60 0.19 -5.63
CA THR A 24 -9.01 0.04 -6.00
C THR A 24 -9.32 -1.44 -6.03
N ILE A 25 -10.32 -1.85 -5.26
CA ILE A 25 -10.86 -3.22 -5.30
C ILE A 25 -12.14 -3.19 -6.12
N ILE A 26 -12.27 -4.13 -7.04
CA ILE A 26 -13.50 -4.39 -7.77
C ILE A 26 -14.01 -5.76 -7.35
N ASP A 27 -15.22 -5.81 -6.78
CA ASP A 27 -15.85 -7.08 -6.43
C ASP A 27 -16.41 -7.80 -7.67
N ARG A 28 -16.88 -9.03 -7.47
CA ARG A 28 -17.46 -9.84 -8.54
C ARG A 28 -18.77 -9.30 -9.09
N ASP A 29 -19.48 -8.49 -8.32
CA ASP A 29 -20.73 -7.84 -8.70
C ASP A 29 -20.47 -6.50 -9.44
N GLY A 30 -19.20 -6.07 -9.50
CA GLY A 30 -18.75 -4.90 -10.24
C GLY A 30 -18.65 -3.62 -9.39
N ASN A 31 -18.93 -3.69 -8.09
CA ASN A 31 -18.79 -2.54 -7.20
C ASN A 31 -17.31 -2.20 -7.01
N ARG A 32 -17.01 -0.91 -6.85
CA ARG A 32 -15.66 -0.39 -6.73
C ARG A 32 -15.43 0.25 -5.38
N PHE A 33 -14.29 -0.05 -4.77
CA PHE A 33 -13.91 0.45 -3.46
C PHE A 33 -12.50 1.04 -3.52
N GLU A 34 -12.36 2.31 -3.15
CA GLU A 34 -11.05 2.92 -2.92
C GLU A 34 -10.60 2.65 -1.48
N VAL A 35 -9.47 1.96 -1.34
CA VAL A 35 -8.99 1.46 -0.06
C VAL A 35 -7.59 1.98 0.22
N GLN A 36 -7.41 2.56 1.40
CA GLN A 36 -6.13 2.98 1.97
C GLN A 36 -5.65 1.97 3.00
N ASN A 37 -4.33 1.87 3.17
CA ASN A 37 -3.67 0.89 4.03
C ASN A 37 -4.18 -0.53 3.79
N LEU A 38 -4.23 -0.93 2.52
CA LEU A 38 -4.65 -2.27 2.14
C LEU A 38 -3.69 -3.32 2.72
N GLU A 39 -4.26 -4.31 3.39
CA GLU A 39 -3.58 -5.45 4.00
C GLU A 39 -4.34 -6.74 3.69
N LEU A 40 -3.61 -7.85 3.63
CA LEU A 40 -4.14 -9.20 3.54
C LEU A 40 -3.68 -9.98 4.76
N GLU A 41 -4.61 -10.44 5.60
CA GLU A 41 -4.32 -11.07 6.89
C GLU A 41 -3.33 -10.24 7.75
N GLY A 42 -3.48 -8.92 7.75
CA GLY A 42 -2.60 -7.98 8.48
C GLY A 42 -1.22 -7.78 7.86
N GLN A 43 -1.00 -8.22 6.61
CA GLN A 43 0.27 -8.09 5.91
C GLN A 43 0.12 -7.36 4.56
N LYS A 44 1.13 -6.57 4.19
CA LYS A 44 1.20 -5.87 2.89
C LYS A 44 1.86 -6.73 1.81
N VAL A 45 1.56 -8.04 1.82
CA VAL A 45 2.16 -9.04 0.93
C VAL A 45 1.12 -10.06 0.49
N LEU A 46 1.33 -10.61 -0.70
CA LEU A 46 0.60 -11.77 -1.23
C LEU A 46 1.50 -13.01 -1.11
N PHE A 47 0.91 -14.15 -0.75
CA PHE A 47 1.55 -15.45 -0.91
C PHE A 47 0.89 -16.18 -2.07
N LEU A 48 1.62 -16.29 -3.18
CA LEU A 48 1.21 -16.98 -4.38
C LEU A 48 1.76 -18.41 -4.35
N MET A 49 0.90 -19.39 -4.60
CA MET A 49 1.28 -20.80 -4.76
C MET A 49 1.42 -21.12 -6.25
N ARG A 50 2.47 -21.83 -6.63
CA ARG A 50 2.67 -22.38 -7.98
C ARG A 50 3.15 -23.82 -7.86
N GLY A 51 2.23 -24.77 -7.96
CA GLY A 51 2.50 -26.13 -7.48
C GLY A 51 2.86 -26.07 -6.00
N ASP A 52 3.98 -26.67 -5.62
CA ASP A 52 4.45 -26.69 -4.23
C ASP A 52 5.28 -25.46 -3.83
N GLU A 53 5.60 -24.58 -4.79
CA GLU A 53 6.39 -23.38 -4.52
C GLU A 53 5.51 -22.26 -3.95
N ARG A 54 5.85 -21.78 -2.75
CA ARG A 54 5.24 -20.61 -2.13
C ARG A 54 6.08 -19.36 -2.37
N ARG A 55 5.59 -18.45 -3.20
CA ARG A 55 6.25 -17.17 -3.51
C ARG A 55 5.59 -16.02 -2.74
N LYS A 56 6.42 -15.26 -2.01
CA LYS A 56 6.02 -14.01 -1.35
C LYS A 56 6.19 -12.84 -2.31
N VAL A 57 5.15 -12.04 -2.53
CA VAL A 57 5.16 -10.85 -3.40
C VAL A 57 4.69 -9.65 -2.59
N LYS A 58 5.44 -8.54 -2.57
CA LYS A 58 5.04 -7.35 -1.80
C LYS A 58 4.02 -6.55 -2.60
N PHE A 59 3.00 -5.98 -1.95
CA PHE A 59 1.99 -5.17 -2.65
C PHE A 59 2.58 -3.98 -3.42
N LYS A 60 3.67 -3.41 -2.93
CA LYS A 60 4.40 -2.33 -3.63
C LYS A 60 4.96 -2.75 -5.00
N GLU A 61 5.19 -4.05 -5.23
CA GLU A 61 5.70 -4.59 -6.49
C GLU A 61 4.57 -4.95 -7.46
N ILE A 62 3.33 -4.98 -6.97
CA ILE A 62 2.15 -5.39 -7.74
C ILE A 62 1.51 -4.16 -8.37
N ARG A 63 1.03 -4.33 -9.59
CA ARG A 63 0.17 -3.37 -10.30
C ARG A 63 -1.29 -3.83 -10.30
N LYS A 64 -1.53 -5.11 -10.61
CA LYS A 64 -2.88 -5.69 -10.70
C LYS A 64 -2.90 -7.13 -10.17
N ILE A 65 -3.97 -7.52 -9.49
CA ILE A 65 -4.35 -8.91 -9.27
C ILE A 65 -5.71 -9.15 -9.90
N GLU A 66 -5.85 -10.24 -10.67
CA GLU A 66 -7.10 -10.73 -11.23
C GLU A 66 -7.42 -12.08 -10.62
N PHE A 67 -8.65 -12.25 -10.13
CA PHE A 67 -9.14 -13.47 -9.49
C PHE A 67 -10.05 -14.19 -10.50
N THR A 68 -9.61 -15.35 -11.00
CA THR A 68 -10.26 -15.98 -12.16
C THR A 68 -11.06 -17.24 -11.84
N GLY A 69 -10.96 -17.79 -10.63
CA GLY A 69 -11.73 -18.96 -10.19
C GLY A 69 -13.16 -18.63 -9.75
N ALA A 70 -13.91 -19.65 -9.35
CA ALA A 70 -15.26 -19.56 -8.80
C ALA A 70 -15.28 -19.25 -7.29
N ARG A 71 -16.38 -18.68 -6.77
CA ARG A 71 -16.52 -18.32 -5.33
C ARG A 71 -16.45 -19.53 -4.37
N SER A 72 -16.56 -20.76 -4.88
CA SER A 72 -16.55 -22.01 -4.10
C SER A 72 -15.16 -22.65 -3.96
N GLU A 73 -14.14 -22.11 -4.62
CA GLU A 73 -12.79 -22.68 -4.59
C GLU A 73 -12.07 -22.28 -3.29
N GLU A 74 -11.40 -23.24 -2.64
CA GLU A 74 -10.53 -22.97 -1.47
C GLU A 74 -9.23 -22.29 -1.86
N GLU A 75 -8.71 -22.67 -3.04
CA GLU A 75 -7.56 -22.08 -3.68
C GLU A 75 -8.01 -21.41 -4.97
N MET A 76 -7.89 -20.09 -5.03
CA MET A 76 -8.34 -19.27 -6.14
C MET A 76 -7.19 -19.07 -7.14
N PRO A 77 -7.34 -19.43 -8.41
CA PRO A 77 -6.44 -19.04 -9.47
C PRO A 77 -6.41 -17.52 -9.63
N VAL A 78 -5.20 -16.99 -9.74
CA VAL A 78 -4.96 -15.56 -9.93
C VAL A 78 -3.93 -15.28 -11.01
N ARG A 79 -4.07 -14.11 -11.62
CA ARG A 79 -3.03 -13.48 -12.46
C ARG A 79 -2.56 -12.20 -11.79
N VAL A 80 -1.25 -12.08 -11.59
CA VAL A 80 -0.63 -10.94 -10.92
C VAL A 80 0.27 -10.23 -11.92
N THR A 81 -0.08 -8.99 -12.26
CA THR A 81 0.78 -8.12 -13.06
C THR A 81 1.65 -7.31 -12.12
N LEU A 82 2.97 -7.43 -12.24
CA LEU A 82 3.94 -6.65 -11.49
C LEU A 82 4.14 -5.26 -12.13
N ARG A 83 4.70 -4.33 -11.35
CA ARG A 83 5.01 -2.98 -11.84
C ARG A 83 6.03 -2.97 -12.98
N ASP A 84 6.99 -3.91 -12.95
CA ASP A 84 7.98 -4.11 -14.01
C ASP A 84 7.41 -4.78 -15.27
N GLY A 85 6.09 -5.01 -15.34
CA GLY A 85 5.40 -5.60 -16.48
C GLY A 85 5.42 -7.13 -16.50
N ARG A 86 6.15 -7.80 -15.61
CA ARG A 86 6.13 -9.27 -15.54
C ARG A 86 4.76 -9.77 -15.07
N LEU A 87 4.34 -10.90 -15.63
CA LEU A 87 3.13 -11.60 -15.26
C LEU A 87 3.46 -12.83 -14.41
N LEU A 88 2.81 -12.97 -13.26
CA LEU A 88 2.83 -14.18 -12.44
C LEU A 88 1.45 -14.83 -12.46
N THR A 89 1.42 -16.16 -12.53
CA THR A 89 0.19 -16.96 -12.46
C THR A 89 0.35 -18.01 -11.37
N GLY A 90 -0.71 -18.26 -10.60
CA GLY A 90 -0.71 -19.25 -9.53
C GLY A 90 -2.05 -19.30 -8.82
N THR A 91 -2.09 -19.92 -7.66
CA THR A 91 -3.26 -19.94 -6.77
C THR A 91 -2.98 -19.19 -5.49
N ILE A 92 -4.04 -18.75 -4.81
CA ILE A 92 -3.98 -18.20 -3.46
C ILE A 92 -5.05 -18.87 -2.61
N TYR A 93 -4.74 -19.15 -1.35
CA TYR A 93 -5.74 -19.65 -0.43
C TYR A 93 -6.74 -18.54 -0.08
N VAL A 94 -8.02 -18.79 -0.34
CA VAL A 94 -9.14 -17.87 -0.02
C VAL A 94 -10.06 -18.43 1.08
N GLY A 95 -9.92 -19.73 1.39
CA GLY A 95 -10.70 -20.46 2.38
C GLY A 95 -12.11 -20.86 1.91
N GLY A 96 -12.72 -21.83 2.60
CA GLY A 96 -14.15 -22.13 2.45
C GLY A 96 -14.55 -23.46 1.79
N GLY A 97 -13.78 -24.54 1.92
CA GLY A 97 -14.22 -25.84 1.42
C GLY A 97 -15.05 -26.59 2.46
N LEU A 98 -15.97 -27.39 1.95
CA LEU A 98 -16.84 -28.28 2.72
C LEU A 98 -16.10 -29.45 3.38
N THR A 99 -14.79 -29.61 3.14
CA THR A 99 -13.99 -30.80 3.51
C THR A 99 -12.75 -30.51 4.36
N GLY A 100 -12.57 -29.29 4.88
CA GLY A 100 -11.33 -28.87 5.56
C GLY A 100 -11.30 -29.04 7.08
N TYR A 101 -11.29 -30.28 7.61
CA TYR A 101 -11.21 -30.55 9.06
C TYR A 101 -9.90 -30.10 9.75
N ILE A 102 -8.93 -29.53 9.01
CA ILE A 102 -7.57 -29.24 9.53
C ILE A 102 -7.32 -27.73 9.73
N ARG A 103 -8.05 -26.81 9.07
CA ARG A 103 -7.81 -25.34 9.18
C ARG A 103 -9.01 -24.49 9.57
N GLY A 104 -10.19 -25.08 9.76
CA GLY A 104 -11.41 -24.36 10.10
C GLY A 104 -11.87 -23.41 9.00
N ALA A 105 -13.10 -22.91 9.12
CA ALA A 105 -13.74 -21.99 8.17
C ALA A 105 -13.14 -20.56 8.21
N ARG A 106 -11.82 -20.43 8.20
CA ARG A 106 -11.15 -19.13 8.22
C ARG A 106 -11.20 -18.52 6.82
N MET A 107 -12.08 -17.54 6.67
CA MET A 107 -12.22 -16.75 5.46
C MET A 107 -11.10 -15.71 5.36
N VAL A 108 -10.35 -15.75 4.27
CA VAL A 108 -9.24 -14.82 4.05
C VAL A 108 -9.78 -13.53 3.45
N SER A 109 -9.39 -12.39 4.02
CA SER A 109 -9.95 -11.08 3.63
C SER A 109 -8.89 -10.02 3.41
N PHE A 110 -9.17 -9.11 2.48
CA PHE A 110 -8.52 -7.82 2.47
C PHE A 110 -9.12 -6.91 3.54
N THR A 111 -8.27 -6.13 4.20
CA THR A 111 -8.66 -5.11 5.16
C THR A 111 -8.01 -3.77 4.83
N GLY A 112 -8.64 -2.68 5.24
CA GLY A 112 -8.10 -1.33 5.06
C GLY A 112 -9.07 -0.27 5.56
N ARG A 113 -8.99 0.92 4.97
CA ARG A 113 -9.91 2.03 5.26
C ARG A 113 -10.41 2.67 3.97
N THR A 114 -11.70 2.98 3.93
CA THR A 114 -12.31 3.83 2.91
C THR A 114 -12.67 5.19 3.52
N ALA A 115 -13.24 6.10 2.72
CA ALA A 115 -13.80 7.35 3.23
C ALA A 115 -14.92 7.15 4.28
N LEU A 116 -15.60 5.99 4.26
CA LEU A 116 -16.69 5.65 5.18
C LEU A 116 -16.21 4.94 6.45
N GLY A 117 -14.92 4.64 6.57
CA GLY A 117 -14.34 4.00 7.75
C GLY A 117 -13.64 2.69 7.46
N LYS A 118 -13.74 1.73 8.39
CA LYS A 118 -13.06 0.43 8.26
C LYS A 118 -13.62 -0.34 7.07
N PHE A 119 -12.73 -0.95 6.30
CA PHE A 119 -13.07 -1.77 5.14
C PHE A 119 -12.58 -3.20 5.35
N THR A 120 -13.44 -4.17 5.01
CA THR A 120 -13.12 -5.60 4.96
C THR A 120 -13.87 -6.23 3.78
N ILE A 121 -13.19 -7.03 2.97
CA ILE A 121 -13.82 -7.82 1.90
C ILE A 121 -13.19 -9.22 1.80
N PRO A 122 -13.99 -10.30 1.74
CA PRO A 122 -13.47 -11.65 1.51
C PRO A 122 -12.80 -11.77 0.14
N LEU A 123 -11.66 -12.47 0.04
CA LEU A 123 -10.97 -12.67 -1.23
C LEU A 123 -11.84 -13.36 -2.29
N ARG A 124 -12.73 -14.26 -1.87
CA ARG A 124 -13.66 -14.96 -2.77
C ARG A 124 -14.63 -14.02 -3.49
N ASP A 125 -14.92 -12.86 -2.92
CA ASP A 125 -15.82 -11.86 -3.50
C ASP A 125 -15.08 -10.82 -4.34
N VAL A 126 -13.74 -10.85 -4.34
CA VAL A 126 -12.92 -9.95 -5.16
C VAL A 126 -12.79 -10.50 -6.57
N ARG A 127 -12.89 -9.59 -7.56
CA ARG A 127 -12.61 -9.88 -8.97
C ARG A 127 -11.26 -9.31 -9.39
N GLU A 128 -11.00 -8.05 -9.04
CA GLU A 128 -9.76 -7.36 -9.40
C GLU A 128 -9.27 -6.46 -8.26
N VAL A 129 -7.96 -6.31 -8.16
CA VAL A 129 -7.32 -5.30 -7.30
C VAL A 129 -6.28 -4.55 -8.11
N PHE A 130 -6.40 -3.23 -8.16
CA PHE A 130 -5.42 -2.33 -8.76
C PHE A 130 -4.64 -1.65 -7.64
N PHE A 131 -3.33 -1.81 -7.63
CA PHE A 131 -2.46 -1.27 -6.58
C PHE A 131 -1.83 0.04 -7.03
N TYR A 132 -1.89 1.03 -6.15
CA TYR A 132 -1.21 2.31 -6.29
C TYR A 132 -0.11 2.36 -5.22
N GLY A 133 1.10 2.65 -5.65
CA GLY A 133 2.34 2.24 -5.00
C GLY A 133 3.51 3.07 -5.51
N GLY A 134 3.28 4.37 -5.62
CA GLY A 134 4.30 5.39 -5.51
C GLY A 134 4.09 6.17 -4.23
N MET A 135 5.10 6.94 -3.83
CA MET A 135 4.90 7.97 -2.83
C MET A 135 3.94 8.98 -3.48
N LEU A 136 2.71 9.07 -2.98
CA LEU A 136 1.81 10.13 -3.41
C LEU A 136 2.32 11.41 -2.79
N ILE A 137 3.03 12.17 -3.59
CA ILE A 137 3.52 13.47 -3.21
C ILE A 137 2.56 14.52 -3.74
N LYS A 138 2.37 15.56 -2.94
CA LYS A 138 1.59 16.71 -3.39
C LYS A 138 2.51 17.62 -4.17
N ARG A 139 2.22 17.83 -5.45
CA ARG A 139 3.00 18.73 -6.30
C ARG A 139 2.18 19.96 -6.62
N CYS A 140 2.78 21.14 -6.51
CA CYS A 140 2.17 22.35 -7.05
C CYS A 140 2.35 22.38 -8.58
N PRO A 141 1.28 22.49 -9.38
CA PRO A 141 1.41 22.57 -10.84
C PRO A 141 2.06 23.89 -11.29
N THR A 142 1.94 24.94 -10.48
CA THR A 142 2.47 26.28 -10.79
C THR A 142 3.97 26.39 -10.51
N CYS A 143 4.42 26.04 -9.30
CA CYS A 143 5.84 26.18 -8.92
C CYS A 143 6.63 24.87 -8.94
N GLY A 144 5.98 23.74 -9.22
CA GLY A 144 6.62 22.42 -9.35
C GLY A 144 7.10 21.79 -8.04
N ARG A 145 6.99 22.49 -6.90
CA ARG A 145 7.44 22.02 -5.58
C ARG A 145 6.64 20.83 -5.07
N ILE A 146 7.31 20.01 -4.28
CA ILE A 146 6.80 18.80 -3.67
C ILE A 146 6.57 19.03 -2.18
N PHE A 147 5.44 18.55 -1.67
CA PHE A 147 5.03 18.65 -0.28
C PHE A 147 4.69 17.27 0.27
N GLU A 148 5.35 16.89 1.37
CA GLU A 148 5.16 15.59 2.04
C GLU A 148 4.10 15.63 3.14
N GLN A 149 3.72 16.83 3.61
CA GLN A 149 2.75 16.99 4.71
C GLN A 149 1.32 16.69 4.25
N LYS A 150 0.62 15.83 5.01
CA LYS A 150 -0.70 15.31 4.66
C LYS A 150 -1.78 16.39 4.68
N GLU A 151 -1.60 17.50 5.40
CA GLU A 151 -2.60 18.54 5.60
C GLU A 151 -2.64 19.59 4.47
N TYR A 152 -1.55 19.79 3.70
CA TYR A 152 -1.54 20.86 2.69
C TYR A 152 -2.49 20.57 1.52
N LEU A 153 -3.60 21.29 1.41
CA LEU A 153 -4.50 21.22 0.25
C LEU A 153 -4.10 22.23 -0.84
N TYR A 154 -3.40 23.29 -0.45
CA TYR A 154 -2.96 24.40 -1.30
C TYR A 154 -1.46 24.65 -1.09
N CYS A 155 -0.79 25.16 -2.13
CA CYS A 155 0.61 25.54 -2.08
C CYS A 155 0.79 26.75 -1.14
N PRO A 156 1.68 26.68 -0.13
CA PRO A 156 1.91 27.81 0.79
C PRO A 156 2.49 29.06 0.12
N TYR A 157 3.08 28.92 -1.06
CA TYR A 157 3.79 30.00 -1.75
C TYR A 157 2.93 30.75 -2.76
N ASP A 158 1.99 30.07 -3.40
CA ASP A 158 1.20 30.63 -4.51
C ASP A 158 -0.32 30.40 -4.37
N GLY A 159 -0.76 29.67 -3.34
CA GLY A 159 -2.18 29.38 -3.10
C GLY A 159 -2.81 28.38 -4.06
N THR A 160 -2.08 27.83 -5.03
CA THR A 160 -2.61 26.87 -6.00
C THR A 160 -2.96 25.56 -5.34
N LYS A 161 -4.08 24.94 -5.72
CA LYS A 161 -4.46 23.60 -5.22
C LYS A 161 -3.38 22.58 -5.61
N LEU A 162 -2.95 21.78 -4.65
CA LEU A 162 -1.93 20.76 -4.89
C LEU A 162 -2.53 19.53 -5.57
N GLU A 163 -1.77 18.97 -6.50
CA GLU A 163 -2.12 17.73 -7.21
C GLU A 163 -1.42 16.54 -6.56
N LEU A 164 -2.12 15.40 -6.49
CA LEU A 164 -1.56 14.13 -6.04
C LEU A 164 -0.92 13.43 -7.23
N ILE A 165 0.40 13.27 -7.19
CA ILE A 165 1.14 12.53 -8.21
C ILE A 165 1.78 11.28 -7.62
N GLU A 166 1.73 10.17 -8.35
CA GLU A 166 2.38 8.92 -7.99
C GLU A 166 3.84 9.00 -8.47
N VAL A 167 4.78 9.02 -7.52
CA VAL A 167 6.21 9.05 -7.86
C VAL A 167 6.87 7.73 -7.51
N GLU A 168 7.51 7.14 -8.52
CA GLU A 168 8.37 5.98 -8.39
C GLU A 168 9.69 6.42 -7.73
N GLU A 169 10.20 5.60 -6.81
CA GLU A 169 11.19 5.99 -5.80
C GLU A 169 12.58 6.38 -6.35
N ASP A 170 12.79 6.39 -7.67
CA ASP A 170 14.13 6.49 -8.26
C ASP A 170 14.63 7.92 -8.55
N THR A 171 13.84 8.97 -8.25
CA THR A 171 14.23 10.36 -8.58
C THR A 171 14.51 11.28 -7.38
N THR A 172 14.45 10.80 -6.12
CA THR A 172 14.67 11.68 -4.94
C THR A 172 16.13 11.87 -4.53
N LYS A 173 17.10 11.47 -5.36
CA LYS A 173 18.49 11.96 -5.24
C LYS A 173 18.76 13.17 -6.14
N VAL A 174 17.91 14.19 -6.08
CA VAL A 174 18.35 15.54 -6.45
C VAL A 174 18.88 16.17 -5.17
N LYS A 175 20.21 16.25 -5.05
CA LYS A 175 20.87 17.05 -4.02
C LYS A 175 20.27 18.45 -4.07
N GLU A 176 19.55 18.85 -3.03
CA GLU A 176 19.27 20.26 -2.77
C GLU A 176 20.60 20.98 -2.74
N THR A 177 20.86 21.83 -3.74
CA THR A 177 21.92 22.82 -3.63
C THR A 177 21.34 23.93 -2.77
N PRO A 178 21.95 24.27 -1.62
CA PRO A 178 21.46 25.34 -0.77
C PRO A 178 21.35 26.64 -1.56
N PRO A 179 20.34 27.50 -1.29
CA PRO A 179 20.27 28.81 -1.90
C PRO A 179 21.52 29.61 -1.51
N ASP A 180 22.24 30.10 -2.52
CA ASP A 180 23.39 30.99 -2.37
C ASP A 180 23.07 32.10 -1.38
N THR A 181 23.73 32.04 -0.22
CA THR A 181 23.75 33.12 0.76
C THR A 181 24.45 34.34 0.16
N LEU A 182 23.66 35.40 -0.04
CA LEU A 182 24.01 36.80 0.21
C LEU A 182 25.22 37.36 -0.57
N LYS A 183 24.93 37.95 -1.74
CA LYS A 183 25.58 39.22 -2.11
C LYS A 183 25.12 40.31 -1.15
N GLN A 184 25.89 40.55 -0.10
CA GLN A 184 26.03 41.87 0.53
C GLN A 184 27.46 41.99 1.06
N GLN A 185 28.36 42.49 0.22
CA GLN A 185 29.49 43.28 0.69
C GLN A 185 29.54 44.56 -0.15
N GLN A 186 29.75 45.63 0.59
CA GLN A 186 29.81 47.04 0.21
C GLN A 186 30.91 47.32 -0.81
#